data_AF-A0A7W8ZVU0-F1
#
_entry.id   AF-A0A7W8ZVU0-F1
#
_cell.length_a   1.000
_cell.length_b   1.000
_cell.length_c   1.000
_cell.angle_alpha   90.00
_cell.angle_beta   90.00
_cell.angle_gamma   90.00
#
_symmetry.space_group_name_H-M   'P 1'
#
loop_
_entity.id
_entity.type
_entity.pdbx_description
1 polymer ?
#
loop_
_entity_poly.entity_id
_entity_poly.type
_entity_poly.pdbx_seq_one_letter_code
_entity_poly.pdbx_strand_id
1 'polypeptide(L)'
;MAKIALAEPKAGVALELCDGVGCVPGPPMAPVKLQPAGTTVEPIIEETGVFTLVGDGISGWRADFVGGQSMVGYRLTDTVGGVVAEGAIDVDWVRVGGTERCGGPREADIELPS
;
A
#
# COMPACT_ATOMS: atom_id res chain seq x y z
N MET A 1 10.65 5.36 0.54
CA MET A 1 9.24 5.63 0.13
C MET A 1 8.93 4.91 -1.18
N ALA A 2 7.86 4.13 -1.23
CA ALA A 2 7.32 3.56 -2.46
C ALA A 2 6.19 4.43 -3.02
N LYS A 3 6.17 4.62 -4.34
CA LYS A 3 5.04 5.18 -5.09
C LYS A 3 4.29 4.01 -5.71
N ILE A 4 2.99 3.95 -5.48
CA ILE A 4 2.14 2.82 -5.87
C ILE A 4 1.02 3.38 -6.75
N ALA A 5 0.77 2.79 -7.90
CA ALA A 5 -0.34 3.17 -8.76
C ALA A 5 -1.08 1.93 -9.29
N LEU A 6 -2.35 2.10 -9.61
CA LEU A 6 -3.06 1.11 -10.43
C LEU A 6 -2.62 1.27 -11.88
N ALA A 7 -2.46 0.15 -12.59
CA ALA A 7 -2.24 0.14 -14.04
C ALA A 7 -3.36 0.90 -14.77
N GLU A 8 -4.61 0.78 -14.30
CA GLU A 8 -5.73 1.63 -14.70
C GLU A 8 -6.29 2.38 -13.47
N PRO A 9 -6.17 3.72 -13.42
CA PRO A 9 -6.69 4.51 -12.31
C PRO A 9 -8.20 4.31 -12.10
N LYS A 10 -8.59 4.00 -10.85
CA LYS A 10 -9.97 3.64 -10.51
C LYS A 10 -10.39 4.26 -9.18
N ALA A 11 -11.52 4.97 -9.20
CA ALA A 11 -12.10 5.58 -8.01
C ALA A 11 -12.77 4.52 -7.13
N GLY A 12 -12.82 4.78 -5.82
CA GLY A 12 -13.50 3.90 -4.87
C GLY A 12 -12.79 2.58 -4.63
N VAL A 13 -11.48 2.54 -4.87
CA VAL A 13 -10.62 1.41 -4.52
C VAL A 13 -9.79 1.77 -3.30
N ALA A 14 -9.81 0.91 -2.29
CA ALA A 14 -8.92 0.98 -1.14
C ALA A 14 -7.78 -0.04 -1.30
N LEU A 15 -6.59 0.33 -0.84
CA LEU A 15 -5.40 -0.51 -0.87
C LEU A 15 -5.01 -0.86 0.57
N GLU A 16 -4.91 -2.15 0.84
CA GLU A 16 -4.30 -2.69 2.06
C GLU A 16 -2.95 -3.29 1.67
N LEU A 17 -1.93 -3.02 2.49
CA LEU A 17 -0.59 -3.58 2.33
C LEU A 17 -0.21 -4.39 3.57
N CYS A 18 0.65 -5.37 3.38
CA CYS A 18 1.29 -6.03 4.52
C CYS A 18 2.73 -6.45 4.19
N ASP A 19 3.55 -6.52 5.23
CA ASP A 19 4.99 -6.71 5.08
C ASP A 19 5.39 -8.20 5.13
N GLY A 20 6.31 -8.57 4.23
CA GLY A 20 6.99 -9.85 4.30
C GLY A 20 6.44 -10.94 3.40
N VAL A 21 7.28 -11.97 3.21
CA VAL A 21 7.00 -13.11 2.33
C VAL A 21 5.85 -13.94 2.90
N GLY A 22 4.81 -14.16 2.08
CA GLY A 22 3.63 -14.94 2.47
C GLY A 22 2.64 -14.18 3.36
N CYS A 23 2.82 -12.87 3.51
CA CYS A 23 1.81 -12.05 4.13
C CYS A 23 0.63 -11.84 3.15
N VAL A 24 -0.58 -12.05 3.64
CA VAL A 24 -1.82 -11.77 2.91
C VAL A 24 -2.56 -10.68 3.70
N PRO A 25 -2.74 -9.47 3.12
CA PRO A 25 -3.56 -8.47 3.76
C PRO A 25 -4.98 -9.03 3.88
N GLY A 26 -5.55 -8.92 5.07
CA GLY A 26 -6.84 -9.52 5.35
C GLY A 26 -7.60 -8.69 6.37
N PRO A 27 -8.94 -8.79 6.38
CA PRO A 27 -9.73 -8.12 7.38
C PRO A 27 -9.27 -8.66 8.74
N PRO A 28 -9.11 -7.81 9.76
CA PRO A 28 -8.80 -8.29 11.09
C PRO A 28 -9.83 -9.37 11.46
N MET A 29 -9.36 -10.50 12.00
CA MET A 29 -10.20 -11.58 12.49
C MET A 29 -10.97 -11.15 13.76
N ALA A 30 -11.86 -10.17 13.64
CA ALA A 30 -12.88 -9.71 14.59
C ALA A 30 -13.63 -8.53 13.95
N PRO A 31 -14.93 -8.32 14.21
CA PRO A 31 -15.68 -7.24 13.60
C PRO A 31 -15.14 -5.89 14.08
N VAL A 32 -14.31 -5.23 13.27
CA VAL A 32 -14.10 -3.80 13.41
C VAL A 32 -15.44 -3.15 13.09
N LYS A 33 -16.01 -2.46 14.07
CA LYS A 33 -17.14 -1.56 13.82
C LYS A 33 -16.67 -0.52 12.80
N LEU A 34 -16.98 -0.76 11.53
CA LEU A 34 -16.87 0.22 10.47
C LEU A 34 -17.66 1.44 10.94
N GLN A 35 -16.95 2.51 11.33
CA GLN A 35 -17.58 3.81 11.38
C GLN A 35 -18.07 4.11 9.96
N PRO A 36 -19.29 4.63 9.80
CA PRO A 36 -19.89 4.83 8.49
C PRO A 36 -18.94 5.67 7.64
N ALA A 37 -18.64 5.16 6.44
CA ALA A 37 -17.80 5.81 5.45
C ALA A 37 -18.29 7.25 5.24
N GLY A 38 -17.56 8.19 5.82
CA GLY A 38 -17.73 9.61 5.52
C GLY A 38 -17.46 9.78 4.03
N THR A 39 -18.43 10.34 3.32
CA THR A 39 -18.36 10.68 1.90
C THR A 39 -17.43 11.87 1.69
N THR A 40 -16.16 11.69 2.03
CA THR A 40 -15.11 12.69 1.86
C THR A 40 -13.95 11.98 1.18
N VAL A 41 -13.50 12.53 0.05
CA VAL A 41 -12.31 12.11 -0.69
C VAL A 41 -11.09 12.53 0.14
N GLU A 42 -10.96 11.96 1.33
CA GLU A 42 -9.82 12.15 2.22
C GLU A 42 -8.92 10.92 2.07
N PRO A 43 -7.60 11.11 1.92
CA PRO A 43 -6.69 10.01 1.75
C PRO A 43 -6.79 9.07 2.97
N ILE A 44 -6.94 7.78 2.70
CA ILE A 44 -6.94 6.77 3.76
C ILE A 44 -5.51 6.72 4.30
N ILE A 45 -5.35 6.99 5.59
CA ILE A 45 -4.08 6.85 6.31
C ILE A 45 -4.15 5.57 7.13
N GLU A 46 -3.49 4.52 6.68
CA GLU A 46 -3.30 3.31 7.48
C GLU A 46 -1.93 3.35 8.15
N GLU A 47 -1.94 3.39 9.49
CA GLU A 47 -0.75 3.32 10.32
C GLU A 47 -0.71 1.96 11.01
N THR A 48 0.00 1.01 10.41
CA THR A 48 0.11 -0.37 10.92
C THR A 48 1.25 -0.53 11.94
N GLY A 49 1.99 0.54 12.22
CA GLY A 49 3.25 0.52 12.99
C GLY A 49 4.46 0.01 12.19
N VAL A 50 4.25 -0.50 10.97
CA VAL A 50 5.29 -1.03 10.07
C VAL A 50 5.49 -0.12 8.85
N PHE A 51 4.43 0.56 8.43
CA PHE A 51 4.47 1.55 7.37
C PHE A 51 3.37 2.61 7.55
N THR A 52 3.50 3.69 6.78
CA THR A 52 2.43 4.68 6.58
C THR A 52 2.01 4.63 5.11
N LEU A 53 0.71 4.42 4.85
CA LEU A 53 0.14 4.46 3.50
C LEU A 53 -0.77 5.68 3.35
N VAL A 54 -0.62 6.44 2.26
CA VAL A 54 -1.42 7.63 1.97
C VAL A 54 -1.75 7.68 0.48
N GLY A 55 -3.02 7.86 0.12
CA GLY A 55 -3.44 8.13 -1.25
C GLY A 55 -4.75 7.45 -1.63
N ASP A 56 -4.98 7.31 -2.93
CA ASP A 56 -6.20 6.74 -3.50
C ASP A 56 -5.96 6.09 -4.88
N GLY A 57 -6.94 5.32 -5.37
CA GLY A 57 -6.82 4.60 -6.64
C GLY A 57 -6.86 5.45 -7.92
N ILE A 58 -7.09 6.77 -7.82
CA ILE A 58 -7.01 7.70 -8.96
C ILE A 58 -5.63 8.36 -9.01
N SER A 59 -5.15 8.86 -7.89
CA SER A 59 -3.89 9.61 -7.79
C SER A 59 -2.68 8.72 -7.49
N GLY A 60 -2.93 7.46 -7.15
CA GLY A 60 -1.95 6.53 -6.60
C GLY A 60 -1.75 6.72 -5.09
N TRP A 61 -1.01 5.80 -4.50
CA TRP A 61 -0.62 5.78 -3.10
C TRP A 61 0.87 6.00 -2.91
N ARG A 62 1.24 6.43 -1.71
CA ARG A 62 2.61 6.50 -1.23
C ARG A 62 2.71 5.70 0.06
N ALA A 63 3.67 4.79 0.10
CA ALA A 63 3.96 3.98 1.27
C ALA A 63 5.36 4.30 1.80
N ASP A 64 5.48 4.65 3.08
CA ASP A 64 6.77 4.74 3.76
C ASP A 64 6.97 3.52 4.64
N PHE A 65 7.91 2.65 4.24
CA PHE A 65 8.22 1.42 4.97
C PHE A 65 9.42 1.62 5.87
N VAL A 66 9.32 1.20 7.13
CA VAL A 66 10.40 1.31 8.11
C VAL A 66 11.57 0.36 7.79
N GLY A 67 11.35 -0.71 7.01
CA GLY A 67 12.31 -1.81 6.78
C GLY A 67 12.86 -1.98 5.36
N GLY A 68 12.28 -1.33 4.34
CA GLY A 68 12.72 -1.50 2.94
C GLY A 68 12.65 -2.94 2.44
N GLN A 69 11.59 -3.66 2.82
CA GLN A 69 11.36 -5.06 2.48
C GLN A 69 11.29 -5.32 0.97
N SER A 70 11.88 -6.43 0.51
CA SER A 70 11.92 -6.80 -0.90
C SER A 70 10.59 -7.32 -1.44
N MET A 71 9.63 -7.67 -0.59
CA MET A 71 8.33 -8.20 -1.00
C MET A 71 7.21 -7.64 -0.13
N VAL A 72 6.10 -7.26 -0.77
CA VAL A 72 4.93 -6.66 -0.12
C VAL A 72 3.66 -7.37 -0.61
N GLY A 73 2.83 -7.83 0.32
CA GLY A 73 1.48 -8.31 0.03
C GLY A 73 0.54 -7.13 -0.19
N TYR A 74 -0.35 -7.22 -1.18
CA TYR A 74 -1.36 -6.20 -1.46
C TYR A 74 -2.75 -6.81 -1.59
N ARG A 75 -3.76 -6.04 -1.19
CA ARG A 75 -5.17 -6.32 -1.44
C ARG A 75 -5.87 -5.03 -1.82
N LEU A 76 -6.61 -5.09 -2.92
CA LEU A 76 -7.46 -4.03 -3.42
C LEU A 76 -8.92 -4.39 -3.13
N THR A 77 -9.63 -3.48 -2.48
CA THR A 77 -11.06 -3.62 -2.19
C THR A 77 -11.86 -2.50 -2.85
N ASP A 78 -13.06 -2.82 -3.32
CA ASP A 78 -14.01 -1.83 -3.81
C ASP A 78 -14.82 -1.18 -2.66
N THR A 79 -15.68 -0.21 -3.00
CA THR A 79 -16.52 0.50 -2.03
C THR A 79 -17.54 -0.36 -1.30
N VAL A 80 -17.83 -1.57 -1.80
CA VAL A 80 -18.73 -2.53 -1.17
C VAL A 80 -17.98 -3.61 -0.38
N GLY A 81 -16.64 -3.50 -0.29
CA GLY A 81 -15.76 -4.44 0.42
C GLY A 81 -15.44 -5.70 -0.39
N GLY A 82 -15.76 -5.72 -1.69
CA GLY A 82 -15.38 -6.79 -2.61
C GLY A 82 -13.89 -6.73 -2.93
N VAL A 83 -13.21 -7.89 -2.91
CA VAL A 83 -11.81 -7.98 -3.32
C VAL A 83 -11.73 -7.86 -4.85
N VAL A 84 -11.06 -6.81 -5.32
CA VAL A 84 -10.82 -6.55 -6.75
C VAL A 84 -9.60 -7.34 -7.23
N ALA A 85 -8.52 -7.27 -6.46
CA ALA A 85 -7.30 -8.04 -6.70
C ALA A 85 -6.53 -8.22 -5.39
N GLU A 86 -5.78 -9.30 -5.29
CA GLU A 86 -4.85 -9.54 -4.18
C GLU A 86 -3.63 -10.32 -4.68
N GLY A 87 -2.50 -10.14 -4.02
CA GLY A 87 -1.26 -10.80 -4.40
C GLY A 87 -0.06 -10.34 -3.59
N ALA A 88 1.12 -10.71 -4.07
CA ALA A 88 2.39 -10.20 -3.55
C ALA A 88 3.22 -9.67 -4.72
N ILE A 89 3.96 -8.59 -4.46
CA ILE A 89 4.84 -7.96 -5.44
C ILE A 89 6.25 -7.84 -4.88
N ASP A 90 7.23 -8.17 -5.71
CA ASP A 90 8.63 -7.85 -5.45
C ASP A 90 8.84 -6.35 -5.65
N VAL A 91 9.44 -5.71 -4.65
CA VAL A 91 9.67 -4.27 -4.63
C VAL A 91 11.14 -4.01 -4.97
N ASP A 92 11.36 -3.40 -6.13
CA ASP A 92 12.70 -3.00 -6.55
C ASP A 92 13.09 -1.65 -5.94
N TRP A 93 13.90 -1.71 -4.89
CA TRP A 93 14.33 -0.53 -4.14
C TRP A 93 15.56 0.12 -4.77
N VAL A 94 15.37 1.27 -5.39
CA VAL A 94 16.43 2.09 -5.96
C VAL A 94 16.95 3.07 -4.91
N ARG A 95 18.28 3.10 -4.73
CA ARG A 95 18.93 4.11 -3.88
C ARG A 95 18.94 5.46 -4.61
N VAL A 96 18.31 6.46 -4.02
CA VAL A 96 18.22 7.83 -4.60
C VAL A 96 19.18 8.82 -3.96
N GLY A 97 19.92 8.41 -2.93
CA GLY A 97 20.93 9.25 -2.28
C GLY A 97 21.77 8.53 -1.24
N GLY A 98 22.73 9.28 -0.66
CA GLY A 98 23.68 8.79 0.34
C GLY A 98 24.92 8.13 -0.27
N THR A 99 25.73 7.50 0.59
CA THR A 99 26.92 6.73 0.18
C THR A 99 26.75 5.27 0.59
N GLU A 100 27.46 4.34 -0.06
CA GLU A 100 27.41 2.92 0.30
C GLU A 100 27.76 2.67 1.77
N ARG A 101 28.63 3.50 2.35
CA ARG A 101 29.13 3.37 3.71
C ARG A 101 28.16 3.86 4.79
N CYS A 102 27.27 4.79 4.47
CA CYS A 102 26.35 5.40 5.45
C CYS A 102 24.89 5.01 5.25
N GLY A 103 24.59 4.18 4.25
CA GLY A 103 23.22 4.01 3.80
C GLY A 103 22.68 5.32 3.21
N GLY A 104 21.39 5.35 2.91
CA GLY A 104 20.74 6.47 2.24
C GLY A 104 19.33 6.10 1.79
N PRO A 105 18.51 7.11 1.46
CA PRO A 105 17.11 6.92 1.12
C PRO A 105 16.94 6.00 -0.09
N ARG A 106 15.88 5.20 -0.04
CA ARG A 106 15.46 4.32 -1.12
C ARG A 106 14.05 4.66 -1.57
N GLU A 107 13.85 4.60 -2.86
CA GLU A 107 12.55 4.73 -3.49
C GLU A 107 12.23 3.48 -4.30
N ALA A 108 10.95 3.21 -4.46
CA ALA A 108 10.46 2.15 -5.34
C ALA A 108 9.21 2.66 -6.06
N ASP A 109 9.01 2.20 -7.29
CA ASP A 109 7.80 2.42 -8.06
C ASP A 109 7.11 1.07 -8.24
N ILE A 110 5.82 0.99 -7.89
CA ILE A 110 5.03 -0.23 -7.86
C ILE A 110 3.77 0.01 -8.69
N GLU A 111 3.50 -0.87 -9.65
CA GLU A 111 2.27 -0.86 -10.44
C GLU A 111 1.43 -2.10 -10.07
N LEU A 112 0.18 -1.88 -9.70
CA LEU A 112 -0.76 -2.92 -9.31
C LEU A 112 -1.82 -3.15 -10.41
N PRO A 113 -2.30 -4.39 -10.60
CA PRO A 113 -3.42 -4.65 -11.50
C PRO A 113 -4.73 -4.06 -10.92
N SER A 114 -5.60 -3.56 -11.81
CA SER A 114 -6.86 -2.87 -11.50
C SER A 114 -8.13 -3.71 -11.67
#